data_AF-A0A1D4MSV2-F1
#
_entry.id   AF-A0A1D4MSV2-F1
#
_cell.length_a   1.000
_cell.length_b   1.000
_cell.length_c   1.000
_cell.angle_alpha   90.00
_cell.angle_beta   90.00
_cell.angle_gamma   90.00
#
_symmetry.space_group_name_H-M   'P 1'
#
loop_
_entity.id
_entity.type
_entity.pdbx_description
1 polymer ?
#
loop_
_entity_poly.entity_id
_entity_poly.type
_entity_poly.pdbx_seq_one_letter_code
_entity_poly.pdbx_strand_id
1 'polypeptide(L)'
;MEISAKIKVLREQKHWSQEALAEILGITRQSISQWELNKVYPSIDILSKVSDLLDVTLDELIKGDKQFKRIIIDTYQQPVNALKKSHPMNGWEFLARFWWLFFPVAGMIWWMIQSLN
;
A
#
# COMPACT_ATOMS: atom_id res chain seq x y z
N MET A 1 -10.24 17.27 7.25
CA MET A 1 -10.06 15.80 7.35
C MET A 1 -11.29 15.27 8.06
N GLU A 2 -11.84 14.18 7.56
CA GLU A 2 -13.13 13.66 8.03
C GLU A 2 -12.94 12.76 9.26
N ILE A 3 -11.83 12.02 9.32
CA ILE A 3 -11.52 11.11 10.45
C ILE A 3 -11.33 11.87 11.76
N SER A 4 -10.53 12.94 11.75
CA SER A 4 -10.26 13.78 12.92
C SER A 4 -11.52 14.35 13.56
N ALA A 5 -12.46 14.81 12.73
CA ALA A 5 -13.75 15.33 13.19
C ALA A 5 -14.61 14.21 13.80
N LYS A 6 -14.65 13.03 13.18
CA LYS A 6 -15.37 11.86 13.72
C LYS A 6 -14.83 11.40 15.07
N ILE A 7 -13.51 11.31 15.22
CA ILE A 7 -12.88 10.93 16.51
C ILE A 7 -13.32 11.89 17.61
N LYS A 8 -13.31 13.20 17.33
CA LYS A 8 -13.77 14.22 18.27
C LYS A 8 -15.25 14.02 18.64
N VAL A 9 -16.12 13.86 17.65
CA VAL A 9 -17.57 13.69 17.86
C VAL A 9 -17.85 12.44 18.69
N LEU A 10 -17.25 11.31 18.34
CA LEU A 10 -17.45 10.04 19.05
C LEU A 10 -16.90 10.10 20.49
N ARG A 11 -15.76 10.77 20.70
CA ARG A 11 -15.22 11.04 22.05
C ARG A 11 -16.22 11.84 22.89
N GLU A 12 -16.78 12.90 22.32
CA GLU A 12 -17.76 13.77 22.99
C GLU A 12 -19.07 13.04 23.28
N GLN A 13 -19.52 12.15 22.40
CA GLN A 13 -20.68 11.27 22.63
C GLN A 13 -20.47 10.30 23.80
N LYS A 14 -19.23 9.88 24.05
CA LYS A 14 -18.86 9.07 25.23
C LYS A 14 -18.53 9.92 26.48
N HIS A 15 -18.70 11.24 26.40
CA HIS A 15 -18.38 12.21 27.46
C HIS A 15 -16.93 12.15 27.97
N TRP A 16 -15.99 11.77 27.10
CA TRP A 16 -14.58 11.69 27.46
C TRP A 16 -13.85 13.00 27.20
N SER A 17 -12.94 13.37 28.11
CA SER A 17 -11.96 14.43 27.84
C SER A 17 -10.86 13.91 26.90
N GLN A 18 -10.08 14.82 26.30
CA GLN A 18 -8.90 14.41 25.52
C GLN A 18 -7.89 13.63 26.36
N GLU A 19 -7.76 13.96 27.65
CA GLU A 19 -6.89 13.24 28.60
C GLU A 19 -7.42 11.83 28.85
N ALA A 20 -8.72 11.69 29.11
CA ALA A 20 -9.35 10.39 29.35
C ALA A 20 -9.20 9.45 28.14
N LEU A 21 -9.43 9.96 26.92
CA LEU A 21 -9.23 9.16 25.71
C LEU A 21 -7.75 8.76 25.54
N ALA A 22 -6.82 9.65 25.89
CA ALA A 22 -5.40 9.38 25.80
C ALA A 22 -4.97 8.28 26.79
N GLU A 23 -5.46 8.33 28.02
CA GLU A 23 -5.25 7.30 29.04
C GLU A 23 -5.77 5.93 28.58
N ILE A 24 -7.00 5.88 28.07
CA ILE A 24 -7.62 4.63 27.57
C ILE A 24 -6.81 4.03 26.41
N LEU A 25 -6.32 4.87 25.50
CA LEU A 25 -5.54 4.43 24.33
C LEU A 25 -4.06 4.17 24.66
N GLY A 26 -3.59 4.53 25.85
CA GLY A 26 -2.19 4.42 26.27
C GLY A 26 -1.25 5.34 25.49
N ILE A 27 -1.70 6.56 25.17
CA ILE A 27 -0.94 7.56 24.41
C ILE A 27 -0.98 8.92 25.10
N THR A 28 -0.26 9.90 24.56
CA THR A 28 -0.25 11.26 25.12
C THR A 28 -1.49 12.04 24.73
N ARG A 29 -1.99 12.91 25.61
CA ARG A 29 -3.04 13.89 25.27
C ARG A 29 -2.66 14.75 24.07
N GLN A 30 -1.37 15.07 23.92
CA GLN A 30 -0.87 15.82 22.77
C GLN A 30 -1.18 15.09 21.46
N SER A 31 -1.03 13.77 21.40
CA SER A 31 -1.41 12.96 20.23
C SER A 31 -2.88 13.14 19.86
N ILE A 32 -3.80 13.05 20.84
CA ILE A 32 -5.24 13.28 20.63
C ILE A 32 -5.49 14.69 20.09
N SER A 33 -4.89 15.71 20.70
CA SER A 33 -5.04 17.10 20.28
C SER A 33 -4.56 17.32 18.84
N GLN A 34 -3.43 16.74 18.46
CA GLN A 34 -2.89 16.82 17.10
C GLN A 34 -3.82 16.17 16.07
N TRP A 35 -4.47 15.06 16.42
CA TRP A 35 -5.45 14.41 15.56
C TRP A 35 -6.68 15.29 15.37
N GLU A 36 -7.27 15.79 16.46
CA GLU A 36 -8.47 16.64 16.42
C GLU A 36 -8.22 17.99 15.71
N LEU A 37 -6.97 18.47 15.71
CA LEU A 37 -6.54 19.68 14.99
C LEU A 37 -6.13 19.41 13.53
N ASN A 38 -6.34 18.19 13.00
CA ASN A 38 -5.99 17.80 11.63
C ASN A 38 -4.48 17.90 11.31
N LYS A 39 -3.60 17.85 12.33
CA LYS A 39 -2.15 18.00 12.14
C LYS A 39 -1.47 16.68 11.80
N VAL A 40 -1.95 15.57 12.36
CA VAL A 40 -1.39 14.23 12.19
C VAL A 40 -2.52 13.20 12.10
N TYR A 41 -2.35 12.17 11.28
CA TYR A 41 -3.26 11.03 11.27
C TYR A 41 -2.88 10.00 12.34
N PRO A 42 -3.85 9.39 13.05
CA PRO A 42 -3.59 8.23 13.90
C PRO A 42 -3.06 7.03 13.08
N SER A 43 -2.26 6.17 13.70
CA SER A 43 -1.82 4.92 13.08
C SER A 43 -2.99 3.95 12.90
N ILE A 44 -2.80 2.95 12.04
CA ILE A 44 -3.84 1.92 11.80
C ILE A 44 -4.18 1.13 13.07
N ASP A 45 -3.18 0.84 13.91
CA ASP A 45 -3.38 0.15 15.20
C ASP A 45 -4.24 0.97 16.16
N ILE A 46 -3.99 2.28 16.21
CA ILE A 46 -4.81 3.20 17.01
C ILE A 46 -6.22 3.28 16.45
N LEU A 47 -6.38 3.39 15.13
CA LEU A 47 -7.69 3.44 14.51
C LEU A 47 -8.51 2.18 14.79
N SER A 48 -7.86 1.01 14.84
CA SER A 48 -8.49 -0.24 15.27
C SER A 48 -8.96 -0.17 16.73
N LYS A 49 -8.11 0.31 17.65
CA LYS A 49 -8.51 0.48 19.06
C LYS A 49 -9.66 1.47 19.21
N VAL A 50 -9.61 2.56 18.45
CA VAL A 50 -10.63 3.60 18.43
C VAL A 50 -11.94 3.04 17.88
N SER A 51 -11.91 2.21 16.83
CA SER A 51 -13.10 1.54 16.31
C SER A 51 -13.72 0.61 17.36
N ASP A 52 -12.90 -0.15 18.07
CA ASP A 52 -13.36 -1.05 19.14
C ASP A 52 -13.96 -0.28 20.33
N LEU A 53 -13.32 0.80 20.77
CA LEU A 53 -13.76 1.61 21.91
C LEU A 53 -15.06 2.38 21.63
N LEU A 54 -15.27 2.76 20.38
CA LEU A 54 -16.40 3.59 19.96
C LEU A 54 -17.54 2.77 19.38
N ASP A 55 -17.39 1.44 19.33
CA ASP A 55 -18.38 0.49 18.82
C ASP A 55 -18.81 0.80 17.37
N VAL A 56 -17.81 1.12 16.53
CA VAL A 56 -17.98 1.39 15.10
C VAL A 56 -17.02 0.53 14.31
N THR A 57 -17.33 0.27 13.04
CA THR A 57 -16.36 -0.43 12.19
C THR A 57 -15.22 0.50 11.77
N LEU A 58 -14.04 -0.07 11.52
CA LEU A 58 -12.91 0.70 10.99
C LEU A 58 -13.27 1.37 9.65
N ASP A 59 -14.06 0.69 8.78
CA ASP A 59 -14.55 1.28 7.53
C ASP A 59 -15.37 2.54 7.81
N GLU A 60 -16.35 2.48 8.71
CA GLU A 60 -17.17 3.64 9.07
C GLU A 60 -16.35 4.80 9.63
N LEU A 61 -15.32 4.50 10.42
CA LEU A 61 -14.41 5.51 10.96
C LEU A 61 -13.66 6.24 9.84
N ILE A 62 -13.11 5.50 8.86
CA ILE A 62 -12.27 6.06 7.78
C ILE A 62 -13.06 6.52 6.55
N LYS A 63 -14.33 6.12 6.43
CA LYS A 63 -15.17 6.39 5.25
C LYS A 63 -15.32 7.89 5.02
N GLY A 64 -15.06 8.31 3.79
CA GLY A 64 -15.11 9.73 3.38
C GLY A 64 -13.76 10.44 3.40
N ASP A 65 -12.76 9.93 4.12
CA ASP A 65 -11.43 10.55 4.14
C ASP A 65 -10.56 10.07 2.95
N LYS A 66 -10.76 10.72 1.80
CA LYS A 66 -10.02 10.42 0.56
C LYS A 66 -8.52 10.69 0.67
N GLN A 67 -8.09 11.55 1.60
CA GLN A 67 -6.67 11.85 1.80
C GLN A 67 -6.02 10.74 2.63
N PHE A 68 -6.64 10.35 3.74
CA PHE A 68 -6.18 9.22 4.53
C PHE A 68 -6.07 7.94 3.69
N LYS A 69 -7.10 7.63 2.88
CA LYS A 69 -7.06 6.47 1.98
C LYS A 69 -5.87 6.50 1.01
N ARG A 70 -5.54 7.67 0.46
CA ARG A 70 -4.36 7.82 -0.41
C ARG A 70 -3.07 7.60 0.36
N ILE A 71 -2.91 8.23 1.52
CA ILE A 71 -1.72 8.09 2.37
C ILE A 71 -1.47 6.62 2.72
N ILE A 72 -2.51 5.88 3.12
CA ILE A 72 -2.40 4.45 3.41
C ILE A 72 -1.98 3.67 2.16
N ILE A 73 -2.65 3.87 1.02
CA ILE A 73 -2.29 3.19 -0.23
C ILE A 73 -0.84 3.46 -0.62
N ASP A 74 -0.40 4.72 -0.57
CA ASP A 74 0.96 5.12 -0.94
C ASP A 74 2.02 4.56 0.02
N THR A 75 1.70 4.49 1.32
CA THR A 75 2.59 3.94 2.36
C THR A 75 2.79 2.42 2.18
N TYR A 76 1.73 1.67 1.90
CA TYR A 76 1.80 0.21 1.71
C TYR A 76 2.15 -0.23 0.29
N GLN A 77 2.05 0.63 -0.72
CA GLN A 77 2.49 0.32 -2.08
C GLN A 77 4.03 0.30 -2.23
N GLN A 78 4.78 0.89 -1.30
CA GLN A 78 6.23 0.98 -1.40
C GLN A 78 6.97 -0.39 -1.44
N PRO A 79 6.67 -1.41 -0.60
CA PRO A 79 7.34 -2.70 -0.70
C PRO A 79 6.87 -3.58 -1.87
N VAL A 80 5.61 -3.48 -2.31
CA VAL A 80 5.09 -4.34 -3.40
C VAL A 80 5.55 -3.91 -4.78
N ASN A 81 5.76 -2.61 -5.02
CA ASN A 81 6.29 -2.14 -6.31
C ASN A 81 7.79 -2.46 -6.47
N ALA A 82 8.55 -2.56 -5.37
CA ALA A 82 9.93 -3.02 -5.39
C ALA A 82 10.06 -4.52 -5.79
N LEU A 83 9.06 -5.34 -5.47
CA LEU A 83 8.96 -6.74 -5.91
C LEU A 83 8.43 -6.87 -7.35
N LYS A 84 7.80 -5.81 -7.88
CA LYS A 84 7.27 -5.75 -9.26
C LYS A 84 8.25 -5.02 -10.20
N LYS A 85 9.55 -5.31 -10.12
CA LYS A 85 10.43 -5.04 -11.27
C LYS A 85 10.02 -6.00 -12.38
N SER A 86 9.24 -5.53 -13.36
CA SER A 86 9.19 -6.22 -14.64
C SER A 86 10.59 -6.15 -15.23
N HIS A 87 11.33 -7.26 -15.18
CA HIS A 87 12.55 -7.40 -15.95
C HIS A 87 12.16 -7.29 -17.43
N PRO A 88 12.58 -6.24 -18.17
CA PRO A 88 12.55 -6.32 -19.63
C PRO A 88 13.43 -7.52 -20.00
N MET A 89 12.91 -8.45 -20.81
CA MET A 89 13.65 -9.67 -21.18
C MET A 89 15.05 -9.31 -21.68
N ASN A 90 16.08 -9.87 -21.04
CA ASN A 90 17.46 -9.63 -21.45
C ASN A 90 17.72 -10.38 -22.77
N GLY A 91 18.65 -9.89 -23.60
CA GLY A 91 19.02 -10.58 -24.85
C GLY A 91 19.46 -12.05 -24.64
N TRP A 92 20.07 -12.34 -23.49
CA TRP A 92 20.44 -13.70 -23.09
C TRP A 92 19.23 -14.61 -22.79
N GLU A 93 18.15 -14.09 -22.23
CA GLU A 93 16.92 -14.85 -21.95
C GLU A 93 16.14 -15.14 -23.23
N PHE A 94 16.14 -14.17 -24.16
CA PHE A 94 15.61 -14.38 -25.50
C PHE A 94 16.36 -15.53 -26.21
N LEU A 95 17.69 -15.51 -26.19
CA LEU A 95 18.50 -16.53 -26.83
C LEU A 95 18.30 -17.92 -26.20
N ALA A 96 18.18 -18.00 -24.87
CA ALA A 96 17.93 -19.25 -24.16
C ALA A 96 16.57 -19.89 -24.54
N ARG A 97 15.53 -19.07 -24.71
CA ARG A 97 14.17 -19.53 -25.04
C ARG A 97 14.01 -19.92 -26.52
N PHE A 98 14.82 -19.35 -27.39
CA PHE A 98 14.73 -19.56 -28.84
C PHE A 98 15.97 -20.24 -29.44
N TRP A 99 16.73 -20.99 -28.65
CA TRP A 99 17.91 -21.72 -29.13
C TRP A 99 17.59 -22.68 -30.30
N TRP A 100 16.38 -23.21 -30.36
CA TRP A 100 15.96 -24.09 -31.45
C TRP A 100 15.96 -23.40 -32.83
N LEU A 101 15.96 -22.05 -32.91
CA LEU A 101 16.08 -21.31 -34.17
C LEU A 101 17.42 -21.54 -34.87
N PHE A 102 18.45 -22.03 -34.17
CA PHE A 102 19.71 -22.42 -34.80
C PHE A 102 19.54 -23.58 -35.77
N PHE A 103 18.63 -24.54 -35.52
CA PHE A 103 18.45 -25.72 -36.38
C PHE A 103 18.00 -25.38 -37.81
N PRO A 104 16.92 -24.60 -38.05
CA PRO A 104 16.50 -24.26 -39.41
C PRO A 104 17.53 -23.37 -40.13
N VAL A 105 18.19 -22.45 -39.41
CA VAL A 105 19.22 -21.57 -39.99
C VAL A 105 20.44 -22.38 -40.41
N ALA A 106 20.91 -23.31 -39.57
CA ALA A 106 22.02 -24.20 -39.89
C ALA A 106 21.69 -25.10 -41.09
N GLY A 107 20.48 -25.66 -41.13
CA GLY A 107 20.02 -26.47 -42.27
C GLY A 107 19.97 -25.68 -43.58
N MET A 108 19.51 -24.42 -43.53
CA MET A 108 19.45 -23.54 -44.71
C MET A 108 20.85 -23.15 -45.21
N ILE A 109 21.78 -22.86 -44.29
CA ILE A 109 23.19 -22.58 -44.64
C ILE A 109 23.85 -23.82 -45.25
N TRP A 110 23.64 -24.98 -44.64
CA TRP A 110 24.14 -26.25 -45.16
C TRP A 110 23.62 -26.54 -46.57
N TRP A 111 22.33 -26.30 -46.80
CA TRP A 111 21.69 -26.44 -48.10
C TRP A 111 22.28 -25.47 -49.14
N MET A 112 22.51 -24.21 -48.77
CA MET A 112 23.14 -23.24 -49.69
C MET A 112 24.58 -23.63 -50.05
N ILE A 113 25.37 -24.14 -49.12
CA ILE A 113 26.75 -24.59 -49.39
C ILE A 113 26.74 -25.77 -50.38
N GLN A 114 25.82 -26.72 -50.21
CA GLN A 114 25.65 -27.83 -51.15
C GLN A 114 25.17 -27.38 -52.53
N SER A 115 24.39 -26.29 -52.61
CA SER A 115 23.90 -25.78 -53.90
C SER A 115 24.97 -25.05 -54.74
N LEU A 116 26.09 -24.68 -54.12
CA LEU A 116 27.19 -23.95 -54.76
C LEU A 116 28.35 -24.87 -55.20
N ASN A 117 28.25 -26.17 -54.97
CA ASN A 117 29.23 -27.20 -55.32
C ASN A 117 28.61 -28.25 -56.23
#